data_AF-A0A372Q224-F1
#
_entry.id   AF-A0A372Q224-F1
#
_cell.length_a   1.000
_cell.length_b   1.000
_cell.length_c   1.000
_cell.angle_alpha   90.00
_cell.angle_beta   90.00
_cell.angle_gamma   90.00
#
_symmetry.space_group_name_H-M   'P 1'
#
loop_
_entity.id
_entity.type
_entity.pdbx_description
1 polymer ?
#
loop_
_entity_poly.entity_id
_entity_poly.type
_entity_poly.pdbx_seq_one_letter_code
_entity_poly.pdbx_strand_id
1 'polypeptide(L)'
;MGSLYRYSAWAFFGFKDYTKRGYEKNSKNFNNEALNVDLTGKIAIVTGANSGLGKYVATELFRRGATVHMLCRDETRGEQARQDILSQVKTSFAAENKEIDVNLLKLHKVDISDLKRVKEFVKQYEQEEKYCHILINNAGVMNNERKLTNYGVETNFAINTLGTHFLTKQMVPILQKSDPDSRARCNLWLE
;
A
#
# COMPACT_ATOMS: atom_id res chain seq x y z
N MET A 1 24.69 -29.44 10.71
CA MET A 1 23.37 -29.70 11.37
C MET A 1 22.36 -28.56 11.23
N GLY A 2 22.74 -27.28 11.20
CA GLY A 2 21.75 -26.17 11.13
C GLY A 2 20.93 -26.05 9.83
N SER A 3 21.42 -26.56 8.71
CA SER A 3 20.73 -26.48 7.41
C SER A 3 19.52 -27.42 7.31
N LEU A 4 19.67 -28.68 7.73
CA LEU A 4 18.59 -29.69 7.65
C LEU A 4 17.40 -29.29 8.53
N TYR A 5 17.66 -28.85 9.77
CA TYR A 5 16.63 -28.37 10.68
C TYR A 5 15.83 -27.20 10.09
N ARG A 6 16.51 -26.22 9.47
CA ARG A 6 15.84 -25.06 8.85
C ARG A 6 14.94 -25.48 7.69
N TYR A 7 15.40 -26.39 6.83
CA TYR A 7 14.58 -26.89 5.72
C TYR A 7 13.38 -27.70 6.23
N SER A 8 13.59 -28.59 7.20
CA SER A 8 12.49 -29.38 7.78
C SER A 8 11.48 -28.51 8.53
N ALA A 9 11.96 -27.51 9.29
CA ALA A 9 11.09 -26.54 9.96
C ALA A 9 10.32 -25.70 8.94
N TRP A 10 10.99 -25.13 7.93
CA TRP A 10 10.34 -24.35 6.89
C TRP A 10 9.30 -25.18 6.11
N ALA A 11 9.60 -26.44 5.78
CA ALA A 11 8.63 -27.32 5.13
C ALA A 11 7.43 -27.59 6.06
N PHE A 12 7.67 -27.93 7.33
CA PHE A 12 6.59 -28.21 8.28
C PHE A 12 5.68 -26.99 8.52
N PHE A 13 6.25 -25.82 8.82
CA PHE A 13 5.49 -24.57 8.97
C PHE A 13 4.87 -24.14 7.62
N GLY A 14 5.60 -24.29 6.52
CA GLY A 14 5.16 -24.17 5.13
C GLY A 14 3.83 -24.84 4.88
N PHE A 15 3.80 -26.17 5.03
CA PHE A 15 2.63 -26.99 4.76
C PHE A 15 1.49 -26.71 5.75
N LYS A 16 1.83 -26.46 7.02
CA LYS A 16 0.85 -26.24 8.08
C LYS A 16 0.13 -24.89 7.95
N ASP A 17 0.85 -23.81 7.64
CA ASP A 17 0.34 -22.44 7.81
C ASP A 17 0.25 -21.67 6.48
N TYR A 18 1.11 -21.94 5.49
CA TYR A 18 1.17 -21.21 4.23
C TYR A 18 0.45 -21.90 3.06
N THR A 19 -0.34 -22.94 3.36
CA THR A 19 -1.25 -23.58 2.39
C THR A 19 -2.67 -23.04 2.55
N LYS A 20 -3.53 -23.27 1.56
CA LYS A 20 -4.96 -22.93 1.65
C LYS A 20 -5.63 -23.50 2.90
N ARG A 21 -5.32 -24.75 3.25
CA ARG A 21 -5.83 -25.40 4.47
C ARG A 21 -5.33 -24.73 5.75
N GLY A 22 -4.06 -24.33 5.76
CA GLY A 22 -3.48 -23.55 6.86
C GLY A 22 -4.19 -22.22 7.05
N TYR A 23 -4.39 -21.46 5.97
CA TYR A 23 -5.15 -20.23 5.98
C TYR A 23 -6.59 -20.44 6.49
N GLU A 24 -7.34 -21.41 5.95
CA GLU A 24 -8.71 -21.70 6.36
C GLU A 24 -8.84 -22.12 7.83
N LYS A 25 -7.82 -22.78 8.37
CA LYS A 25 -7.77 -23.14 9.79
C LYS A 25 -7.52 -21.89 10.65
N ASN A 26 -6.54 -21.08 10.28
CA ASN A 26 -6.12 -19.91 11.06
C ASN A 26 -7.13 -18.76 10.97
N SER A 27 -7.84 -18.61 9.84
CA SER A 27 -8.86 -17.58 9.65
C SER A 27 -10.05 -17.71 10.59
N LYS A 28 -10.36 -18.93 11.06
CA LYS A 28 -11.42 -19.18 12.06
C LYS A 28 -11.14 -18.52 13.41
N ASN A 29 -9.88 -18.31 13.75
CA ASN A 29 -9.44 -17.69 14.99
C ASN A 29 -9.12 -16.20 14.83
N PHE A 30 -9.39 -15.63 13.64
CA PHE A 30 -9.14 -14.22 13.41
C PHE A 30 -10.10 -13.37 14.23
N ASN A 31 -9.55 -12.43 14.99
CA ASN A 31 -10.36 -11.49 15.77
C ASN A 31 -10.96 -10.43 14.82
N ASN A 32 -12.24 -10.57 14.49
CA ASN A 32 -12.94 -9.62 13.62
C ASN A 32 -13.03 -8.20 14.22
N GLU A 33 -12.97 -8.06 15.55
CA GLU A 33 -12.93 -6.73 16.19
C GLU A 33 -11.68 -5.94 15.79
N ALA A 34 -10.60 -6.61 15.39
CA ALA A 34 -9.41 -5.94 14.86
C ALA A 34 -9.68 -5.19 13.54
N LEU A 35 -10.81 -5.44 12.87
CA LEU A 35 -11.24 -4.71 11.68
C LEU A 35 -12.06 -3.46 12.01
N ASN A 36 -12.56 -3.32 13.24
CA ASN A 36 -13.40 -2.20 13.69
C ASN A 36 -12.52 -1.01 14.13
N VAL A 37 -11.74 -0.48 13.17
CA VAL A 37 -10.88 0.69 13.38
C VAL A 37 -11.41 1.86 12.55
N ASP A 38 -11.69 2.97 13.22
CA ASP A 38 -12.00 4.25 12.57
C ASP A 38 -10.70 4.94 12.13
N LEU A 39 -10.65 5.34 10.86
CA LEU A 39 -9.53 6.04 10.25
C LEU A 39 -9.90 7.45 9.81
N THR A 40 -11.03 7.98 10.27
CA THR A 40 -11.44 9.37 10.02
C THR A 40 -10.32 10.33 10.41
N GLY A 41 -9.98 11.25 9.50
CA GLY A 41 -8.89 12.21 9.66
C GLY A 41 -7.48 11.64 9.48
N LYS A 42 -7.33 10.32 9.25
CA LYS A 42 -6.06 9.71 8.85
C LYS A 42 -5.88 9.79 7.34
N ILE A 43 -4.62 9.94 6.93
CA ILE A 43 -4.22 10.13 5.52
C ILE A 43 -3.30 8.97 5.15
N ALA A 44 -3.65 8.24 4.10
CA ALA A 44 -2.94 7.08 3.61
C ALA A 44 -2.49 7.26 2.16
N ILE A 45 -1.28 6.82 1.86
CA ILE A 45 -0.75 6.70 0.49
C ILE A 45 -0.59 5.22 0.18
N VAL A 46 -1.17 4.78 -0.94
CA VAL A 46 -1.09 3.38 -1.38
C VAL A 46 -0.52 3.33 -2.79
N THR A 47 0.64 2.69 -2.94
CA THR A 47 1.26 2.47 -4.25
C THR A 47 0.70 1.21 -4.93
N GLY A 48 0.53 1.23 -6.25
CA GLY A 48 -0.04 0.10 -6.98
C GLY A 48 -1.51 -0.16 -6.62
N ALA A 49 -2.27 0.89 -6.30
CA ALA A 49 -3.63 0.79 -5.77
C ALA A 49 -4.71 0.45 -6.81
N ASN A 50 -4.35 0.27 -8.08
CA ASN A 50 -5.32 0.04 -9.15
C ASN A 50 -5.78 -1.42 -9.28
N SER A 51 -5.16 -2.38 -8.59
CA SER A 51 -5.52 -3.80 -8.69
C SER A 51 -5.04 -4.61 -7.50
N GLY A 52 -5.51 -5.88 -7.41
CA GLY A 52 -5.04 -6.83 -6.40
C GLY A 52 -5.16 -6.30 -4.97
N LEU A 53 -4.19 -6.65 -4.13
CA LEU A 53 -4.15 -6.26 -2.73
C LEU A 53 -4.15 -4.73 -2.54
N GLY A 54 -3.42 -3.99 -3.38
CA GLY A 54 -3.39 -2.53 -3.31
C GLY A 54 -4.79 -1.90 -3.44
N LYS A 55 -5.61 -2.41 -4.37
CA LYS A 55 -7.00 -1.94 -4.53
C LYS A 55 -7.85 -2.28 -3.31
N TYR A 56 -7.79 -3.52 -2.81
CA TYR A 56 -8.56 -3.92 -1.62
C TYR A 56 -8.17 -3.11 -0.38
N VAL A 57 -6.88 -2.85 -0.20
CA VAL A 57 -6.38 -2.02 0.90
C VAL A 57 -6.88 -0.58 0.75
N ALA A 58 -6.82 -0.01 -0.45
CA ALA A 58 -7.36 1.33 -0.70
C ALA A 58 -8.89 1.39 -0.43
N THR A 59 -9.64 0.35 -0.84
CA THR A 59 -11.08 0.22 -0.53
C THR A 59 -11.33 0.24 0.97
N GLU A 60 -10.62 -0.60 1.73
CA GLU A 60 -10.87 -0.74 3.17
C GLU A 60 -10.44 0.50 3.97
N LEU A 61 -9.34 1.15 3.58
CA LEU A 61 -8.92 2.41 4.20
C LEU A 61 -9.98 3.51 3.96
N PHE A 62 -10.43 3.64 2.71
CA PHE A 62 -11.44 4.63 2.34
C PHE A 62 -12.79 4.34 3.01
N ARG A 63 -13.24 3.07 3.03
CA ARG A 63 -14.46 2.63 3.73
C ARG A 63 -14.44 2.97 5.22
N ARG A 64 -13.26 3.05 5.84
CA ARG A 64 -13.06 3.41 7.26
C ARG A 64 -12.85 4.91 7.49
N GLY A 65 -13.08 5.74 6.48
CA GLY A 65 -13.04 7.21 6.59
C GLY A 65 -11.68 7.85 6.37
N ALA A 66 -10.64 7.09 5.98
CA ALA A 66 -9.34 7.68 5.66
C ALA A 66 -9.38 8.49 4.37
N THR A 67 -8.59 9.57 4.30
CA THR A 67 -8.17 10.15 3.02
C THR A 67 -7.14 9.23 2.37
N VAL A 68 -7.41 8.73 1.18
CA VAL A 68 -6.57 7.76 0.46
C VAL A 68 -6.05 8.38 -0.84
N HIS A 69 -4.73 8.46 -0.95
CA HIS A 69 -4.01 8.80 -2.17
C HIS A 69 -3.56 7.53 -2.88
N MET A 70 -4.19 7.21 -3.99
CA MET A 70 -3.88 6.09 -4.86
C MET A 70 -2.76 6.47 -5.82
N LEU A 71 -1.59 5.83 -5.72
CA LEU A 71 -0.50 6.02 -6.67
C LEU A 71 -0.54 4.89 -7.69
N CYS A 72 -0.80 5.26 -8.94
CA CYS A 72 -0.98 4.33 -10.05
C CYS A 72 -0.09 4.75 -11.22
N ARG A 73 0.58 3.77 -11.86
CA ARG A 73 1.39 4.05 -13.06
C ARG A 73 0.51 4.42 -14.27
N ASP A 74 -0.60 3.70 -14.42
CA ASP A 74 -1.56 3.88 -15.50
C ASP A 74 -2.79 4.61 -15.00
N GLU A 75 -3.08 5.75 -15.59
CA GLU A 75 -4.13 6.67 -15.17
C GLU A 75 -5.52 6.11 -15.47
N THR A 76 -5.71 5.51 -16.64
CA THR A 76 -6.99 4.90 -17.04
C THR A 76 -7.36 3.74 -16.11
N ARG A 77 -6.42 2.84 -15.83
CA ARG A 77 -6.63 1.73 -14.90
C ARG A 77 -6.79 2.22 -13.46
N GLY A 78 -6.07 3.28 -13.08
CA GLY A 78 -6.22 3.94 -11.80
C GLY A 78 -7.62 4.51 -11.60
N GLU A 79 -8.15 5.20 -12.61
CA GLU A 79 -9.48 5.81 -12.55
C GLU A 79 -10.57 4.75 -12.54
N GLN A 80 -10.46 3.69 -13.35
CA GLN A 80 -11.38 2.56 -13.27
C GLN A 80 -11.41 1.96 -11.86
N ALA A 81 -10.24 1.74 -11.26
CA ALA A 81 -10.16 1.23 -9.90
C ALA A 81 -10.78 2.19 -8.88
N ARG A 82 -10.57 3.50 -9.04
CA ARG A 82 -11.17 4.53 -8.19
C ARG A 82 -12.70 4.50 -8.27
N GLN A 83 -13.27 4.42 -9.47
CA GLN A 83 -14.73 4.32 -9.65
C GLN A 83 -15.30 3.04 -9.06
N ASP A 84 -14.62 1.91 -9.23
CA ASP A 84 -15.02 0.65 -8.61
C ASP A 84 -15.00 0.74 -7.08
N ILE A 85 -14.00 1.39 -6.48
CA ILE A 85 -13.93 1.61 -5.02
C ILE A 85 -15.09 2.49 -4.56
N LEU A 86 -15.31 3.62 -5.25
CA LEU A 86 -16.40 4.56 -4.90
C LEU A 86 -17.76 3.87 -4.96
N SER A 87 -18.04 3.09 -6.00
CA SER A 87 -19.31 2.37 -6.15
C SER A 87 -19.51 1.31 -5.05
N GLN A 88 -18.48 0.52 -4.75
CA GLN A 88 -18.53 -0.48 -3.67
C GLN A 88 -18.81 0.17 -2.32
N VAL A 89 -18.04 1.21 -1.96
CA VAL A 89 -18.16 1.85 -0.65
C VAL A 89 -19.47 2.62 -0.52
N LYS A 90 -19.92 3.34 -1.56
CA LYS A 90 -21.24 4.00 -1.55
C LYS A 90 -22.38 3.01 -1.34
N THR A 91 -22.31 1.83 -1.97
CA THR A 91 -23.33 0.78 -1.79
C THR A 91 -23.36 0.30 -0.34
N SER A 92 -22.20 0.05 0.28
CA SER A 92 -22.13 -0.34 1.69
C SER A 92 -22.62 0.77 2.64
N PHE A 93 -22.24 2.02 2.39
CA PHE A 93 -22.63 3.16 3.23
C PHE A 93 -24.14 3.47 3.12
N ALA A 94 -24.73 3.37 1.93
CA ALA A 94 -26.16 3.54 1.73
C ALA A 94 -26.98 2.51 2.53
N ALA A 95 -26.52 1.26 2.61
CA ALA A 95 -27.14 0.23 3.45
C ALA A 95 -27.08 0.55 4.96
N GLU A 96 -26.14 1.40 5.37
CA GLU A 96 -25.96 1.86 6.75
C GLU A 96 -26.56 3.26 7.01
N ASN A 97 -27.25 3.88 6.04
CA ASN A 97 -27.73 5.27 6.09
C ASN A 97 -26.62 6.29 6.37
N LYS A 98 -25.42 6.06 5.82
CA LYS A 98 -24.26 6.95 5.92
C LYS A 98 -23.90 7.54 4.57
N GLU A 99 -23.24 8.69 4.59
CA GLU A 99 -22.63 9.30 3.41
C GLU A 99 -21.10 9.26 3.55
N ILE A 100 -20.41 9.24 2.41
CA ILE A 100 -18.95 9.31 2.35
C ILE A 100 -18.52 10.40 1.38
N ASP A 101 -17.58 11.23 1.82
CA ASP A 101 -16.99 12.26 0.97
C ASP A 101 -16.07 11.61 -0.07
N VAL A 102 -16.48 11.68 -1.34
CA VAL A 102 -15.72 11.12 -2.47
C VAL A 102 -14.38 11.82 -2.69
N ASN A 103 -14.20 13.05 -2.18
CA ASN A 103 -12.96 13.81 -2.31
C ASN A 103 -11.84 13.25 -1.42
N LEU A 104 -12.19 12.37 -0.47
CA LEU A 104 -11.21 11.64 0.34
C LEU A 104 -10.50 10.54 -0.47
N LEU A 105 -10.95 10.18 -1.67
CA LEU A 105 -10.25 9.22 -2.55
C LEU A 105 -9.63 9.92 -3.77
N LYS A 106 -8.32 10.13 -3.70
CA LYS A 106 -7.53 10.90 -4.68
C LYS A 106 -6.66 9.96 -5.52
N LEU A 107 -6.61 10.16 -6.84
CA LEU A 107 -5.76 9.41 -7.76
C LEU A 107 -4.56 10.25 -8.21
N HIS A 108 -3.38 9.64 -8.21
CA HIS A 108 -2.12 10.24 -8.64
C HIS A 108 -1.43 9.33 -9.65
N LYS A 109 -1.06 9.89 -10.81
CA LYS A 109 -0.30 9.19 -11.83
C LYS A 109 1.19 9.21 -11.48
N VAL A 110 1.68 8.12 -10.90
CA VAL A 110 3.07 8.01 -10.44
C VAL A 110 3.62 6.64 -10.85
N ASP A 111 4.67 6.66 -11.66
CA ASP A 111 5.48 5.46 -11.91
C ASP A 111 6.61 5.39 -10.88
N ILE A 112 6.56 4.37 -10.02
CA ILE A 112 7.55 4.14 -8.96
C ILE A 112 8.95 3.86 -9.53
N SER A 113 9.05 3.36 -10.77
CA SER A 113 10.34 3.15 -11.43
C SER A 113 11.01 4.45 -11.92
N ASP A 114 10.28 5.57 -11.91
CA ASP A 114 10.78 6.89 -12.30
C ASP A 114 10.94 7.79 -11.06
N LEU A 115 12.18 7.89 -10.58
CA LEU A 115 12.49 8.66 -9.37
C LEU A 115 12.21 10.16 -9.53
N LYS A 116 12.23 10.70 -10.76
CA LYS A 116 11.87 12.09 -11.02
C LYS A 116 10.38 12.28 -10.79
N ARG A 117 9.54 11.38 -11.30
CA ARG A 117 8.08 11.41 -11.05
C ARG A 117 7.74 11.23 -9.59
N VAL A 118 8.43 10.33 -8.89
CA VAL A 118 8.25 10.17 -7.43
C VAL A 118 8.61 11.47 -6.70
N LYS A 119 9.73 12.13 -7.07
CA LYS A 119 10.14 13.39 -6.46
C LYS A 119 9.16 14.54 -6.74
N GLU A 120 8.66 14.63 -7.97
CA GLU A 120 7.62 15.59 -8.37
C GLU A 120 6.34 15.41 -7.55
N PHE A 121 5.86 14.17 -7.43
CA PHE A 121 4.70 13.83 -6.62
C PHE A 121 4.89 14.23 -5.16
N VAL A 122 6.01 13.86 -4.52
CA VAL A 122 6.22 14.21 -3.10
C VAL A 122 6.24 15.73 -2.90
N LYS A 123 6.89 16.48 -3.80
CA LYS A 123 6.92 17.94 -3.72
C LYS A 123 5.52 18.56 -3.85
N GLN A 124 4.70 18.05 -4.77
CA GLN A 124 3.30 18.49 -4.92
C GLN A 124 2.48 18.13 -3.68
N TYR A 125 2.63 16.90 -3.21
CA TYR A 125 1.97 16.41 -2.00
C TYR A 125 2.28 17.29 -0.79
N GLU A 126 3.54 17.68 -0.56
CA GLU A 126 3.93 18.57 0.54
C GLU A 126 3.31 19.97 0.49
N GLN A 127 2.90 20.43 -0.70
CA GLN A 127 2.23 21.72 -0.89
C GLN A 127 0.73 21.63 -0.55
N GLU A 128 0.12 20.48 -0.81
CA GLU A 128 -1.32 20.24 -0.63
C GLU A 128 -1.65 19.65 0.74
N GLU A 129 -0.81 18.74 1.22
CA GLU A 129 -1.02 17.92 2.41
C GLU A 129 0.17 18.05 3.36
N LYS A 130 -0.13 18.29 4.64
CA LYS A 130 0.91 18.46 5.67
C LYS A 130 1.33 17.15 6.34
N TYR A 131 0.50 16.12 6.24
CA TYR A 131 0.60 14.91 7.02
C TYR A 131 0.33 13.67 6.18
N CYS A 132 1.05 12.60 6.47
CA CYS A 132 0.82 11.25 5.97
C CYS A 132 0.90 10.31 7.17
N HIS A 133 -0.17 9.59 7.47
CA HIS A 133 -0.22 8.71 8.63
C HIS A 133 0.17 7.27 8.27
N ILE A 134 -0.11 6.86 7.03
CA ILE A 134 0.05 5.48 6.56
C ILE A 134 0.67 5.51 5.16
N LEU A 135 1.84 4.88 4.99
CA LEU A 135 2.45 4.63 3.68
C LEU A 135 2.48 3.14 3.38
N ILE A 136 1.84 2.74 2.28
CA ILE A 136 1.73 1.35 1.85
C ILE A 136 2.51 1.17 0.55
N ASN A 137 3.71 0.60 0.69
CA ASN A 137 4.58 0.21 -0.41
C ASN A 137 4.11 -1.14 -0.99
N ASN A 138 3.02 -1.12 -1.74
CA ASN A 138 2.42 -2.29 -2.37
C ASN A 138 2.82 -2.42 -3.86
N ALA A 139 3.22 -1.35 -4.55
CA ALA A 139 3.65 -1.45 -5.94
C ALA A 139 4.83 -2.42 -6.08
N GLY A 140 4.65 -3.42 -6.94
CA GLY A 140 5.68 -4.41 -7.20
C GLY A 140 5.42 -5.17 -8.50
N VAL A 141 6.50 -5.69 -9.08
CA VAL A 141 6.46 -6.55 -10.27
C VAL A 141 7.32 -7.78 -10.05
N MET A 142 7.01 -8.84 -10.78
CA MET A 142 7.82 -10.06 -10.84
C MET A 142 8.00 -10.44 -12.30
N ASN A 143 9.02 -9.87 -12.93
CA ASN A 143 9.39 -10.18 -14.30
C ASN A 143 10.46 -11.28 -14.28
N ASN A 144 10.20 -12.40 -14.95
CA ASN A 144 11.17 -13.51 -15.05
C ASN A 144 12.32 -13.20 -16.02
N GLU A 145 12.12 -12.25 -16.93
CA GLU A 145 13.12 -11.78 -17.86
C GLU A 145 13.74 -10.47 -17.36
N ARG A 146 15.07 -10.35 -17.47
CA ARG A 146 15.77 -9.11 -17.16
C ARG A 146 15.41 -8.05 -18.18
N LYS A 147 14.60 -7.08 -17.76
CA LYS A 147 14.23 -5.89 -18.55
C LYS A 147 14.82 -4.65 -17.91
N LEU A 148 15.18 -3.67 -18.72
CA LEU A 148 15.69 -2.39 -18.26
C LEU A 148 14.60 -1.34 -18.38
N THR A 149 14.57 -0.41 -17.43
CA THR A 149 13.82 0.85 -17.57
C THR A 149 14.51 1.76 -18.59
N ASN A 150 13.86 2.86 -18.95
CA ASN A 150 14.43 3.90 -19.82
C ASN A 150 15.71 4.53 -19.26
N TYR A 151 16.00 4.31 -17.97
CA TYR A 151 17.18 4.80 -17.27
C TYR A 151 18.27 3.71 -17.11
N GLY A 152 18.12 2.56 -17.76
CA GLY A 152 19.12 1.48 -17.73
C GLY A 152 19.13 0.65 -16.44
N VAL A 153 18.13 0.82 -15.56
CA VAL A 153 18.01 0.07 -14.30
C VAL A 153 17.12 -1.15 -14.52
N GLU A 154 17.45 -2.29 -13.92
CA GLU A 154 16.61 -3.49 -14.03
C GLU A 154 15.21 -3.26 -13.43
N THR A 155 14.15 -3.67 -14.13
CA THR A 155 12.77 -3.28 -13.81
C THR A 155 12.30 -3.77 -12.43
N ASN A 156 12.61 -5.01 -12.04
CA ASN A 156 12.22 -5.51 -10.71
C ASN A 156 12.92 -4.70 -9.61
N PHE A 157 14.22 -4.45 -9.75
CA PHE A 157 15.00 -3.64 -8.82
C PHE A 157 14.52 -2.18 -8.78
N ALA A 158 14.25 -1.59 -9.94
CA ALA A 158 13.77 -0.22 -10.06
C ALA A 158 12.46 0.01 -9.30
N ILE A 159 11.51 -0.93 -9.39
CA ILE A 159 10.19 -0.80 -8.73
C ILE A 159 10.25 -1.30 -7.29
N ASN A 160 10.62 -2.57 -7.10
CA ASN A 160 10.44 -3.26 -5.81
C ASN A 160 11.41 -2.75 -4.74
N THR A 161 12.54 -2.17 -5.14
CA THR A 161 13.61 -1.77 -4.22
C THR A 161 13.94 -0.29 -4.33
N LEU A 162 14.49 0.15 -5.47
CA LEU A 162 15.01 1.52 -5.61
C LEU A 162 13.90 2.56 -5.47
N GLY A 163 12.82 2.43 -6.23
CA GLY A 163 11.68 3.34 -6.20
C GLY A 163 10.96 3.33 -4.85
N THR A 164 10.67 2.15 -4.32
CA THR A 164 10.09 1.98 -2.98
C THR A 164 10.94 2.64 -1.88
N HIS A 165 12.25 2.41 -1.89
CA HIS A 165 13.16 3.01 -0.93
C HIS A 165 13.20 4.53 -1.08
N PHE A 166 13.31 5.02 -2.32
CA PHE A 166 13.37 6.46 -2.60
C PHE A 166 12.09 7.18 -2.17
N LEU A 167 10.91 6.65 -2.53
CA LEU A 167 9.62 7.19 -2.07
C LEU A 167 9.56 7.23 -0.54
N THR A 168 9.91 6.11 0.12
CA THR A 168 9.89 6.02 1.58
C THR A 168 10.79 7.08 2.20
N LYS A 169 12.05 7.19 1.75
CA LYS A 169 13.02 8.18 2.24
C LYS A 169 12.49 9.61 2.12
N GLN A 170 11.85 9.93 1.00
CA GLN A 170 11.26 11.24 0.75
C GLN A 170 10.03 11.51 1.63
N MET A 171 9.24 10.48 1.95
CA MET A 171 8.03 10.60 2.78
C MET A 171 8.31 10.57 4.29
N VAL A 172 9.47 10.04 4.75
CA VAL A 172 9.82 9.95 6.18
C VAL A 172 9.63 11.27 6.93
N PRO A 173 10.12 12.44 6.45
CA PRO A 173 9.91 13.71 7.13
C PRO A 173 8.45 14.10 7.30
N ILE A 174 7.58 13.69 6.38
CA ILE A 174 6.14 13.97 6.41
C ILE A 174 5.44 12.99 7.36
N LEU A 175 5.82 11.70 7.31
CA LEU A 175 5.33 10.67 8.22
C LEU A 175 5.62 11.05 9.68
N GLN A 176 6.85 11.50 9.97
CA GLN A 176 7.27 11.93 11.31
C GLN A 176 6.50 13.14 11.86
N LYS A 177 5.94 14.00 11.00
CA LYS A 177 5.12 15.14 11.44
C LYS A 177 3.71 14.75 11.89
N SER A 178 3.20 13.58 11.48
CA SER A 178 1.76 13.29 11.49
C SER A 178 1.22 12.87 12.84
N ASP A 179 2.06 12.42 13.78
CA ASP A 179 1.69 12.14 15.18
C ASP A 179 2.97 11.79 15.99
N PRO A 180 3.21 12.33 17.20
CA PRO A 180 4.27 11.83 18.09
C PRO A 180 4.06 10.37 18.55
N ASP A 181 2.82 9.88 18.56
CA ASP A 181 2.48 8.46 18.78
C ASP A 181 2.36 7.67 17.47
N SER A 182 2.60 8.30 16.31
CA SER A 182 2.70 7.55 15.06
C SER A 182 3.85 6.57 15.23
N ARG A 183 3.53 5.28 15.19
CA ARG A 183 4.52 4.25 14.94
C ARG A 183 4.96 4.36 13.48
N ALA A 184 5.50 5.49 13.07
CA ALA A 184 6.36 5.62 11.90
C ALA A 184 7.67 4.87 12.22
N ARG A 185 7.58 3.55 12.41
CA ARG A 185 8.74 2.67 12.54
C ARG A 185 9.31 2.42 11.15
N CYS A 186 9.87 3.46 10.56
CA CYS A 186 10.87 3.29 9.52
C CYS A 186 12.21 3.04 10.23
N ASN A 187 12.41 1.82 10.76
CA ASN A 187 13.74 1.37 11.15
C ASN A 187 14.54 1.09 9.86
N LEU A 188 14.82 2.13 9.08
CA LEU A 188 15.90 2.08 8.11
C LEU A 188 17.19 2.14 8.93
N TRP A 189 17.75 0.97 9.24
CA TRP A 189 19.15 0.84 9.60
C TRP A 189 19.96 1.30 8.39
N LEU A 190 20.28 2.59 8.36
CA LEU A 190 21.29 3.18 7.50
C LEU A 190 22.23 3.95 8.41
N GLU A 191 23.13 3.21 9.06
CA GLU A 191 24.48 3.68 9.34
C GLU A 191 25.38 3.34 8.14
#